data_AF-A0A366LQ36-F1
#
_entry.id   AF-A0A366LQ36-F1
#
_cell.length_a   1.000
_cell.length_b   1.000
_cell.length_c   1.000
_cell.angle_alpha   90.00
_cell.angle_beta   90.00
_cell.angle_gamma   90.00
#
_symmetry.space_group_name_H-M   'P 1'
#
loop_
_entity.id
_entity.type
_entity.pdbx_description
1 polymer ?
#
loop_
_entity_poly.entity_id
_entity_poly.type
_entity_poly.pdbx_seq_one_letter_code
_entity_poly.pdbx_strand_id
1 'polypeptide(L)'
;MATLVSQVVVTEPMGAMSSDPIIVRLPAGPEDHVAALLGAWTGQGLAVSDRRSAMRFEAGDAPDALVYYMVLYGLTNRWVDVHVDGVPVDFQRIYEESRALPDAGRRAEHLMWAQAGGEDPPEGLPHAVLEPGGVPSPQAVSLIRYSARLRMVPPAPTGAAFACLARVAGIRHVGRERFPFLSTGREPEPVARNSPGQGIDVYEVVRVAARHRRSRESHEYEIVPAADPARYRRPAEANATPIEAVLTRLGSAATDDPVVWTCPEAGHDPTLPALLRIRRNRARCLSCHADSLPPAGLVARALDITPDEAAALILELDCVIDRPAPGYRRPELVTPPRPGTLVTAYVTGGRPDRFECVIYDAGIGHPREAVIWRPDTANLPPGVAGVELLPGDGVTALVTEFHQGTPGRAGSCRLSITEPELAVRALATQVPEVIDGAIVVKDVARKPGSRTKLAVAPTVPRLDAVGACLGAGENPYRLAAAHKLLNRHKIRRPAHTWEKLEIIMYSSDPRTYLMNAMRPAEVVDARIENGNAVVAVPPAQYRGGIGDGGLNAELAGKLIGLFVEVVPAGTDLDAHLGAFVRPRPF
;
A
#
# COMPACT_ATOMS: atom_id res chain seq x y z
N MET A 1 -25.65 14.07 -25.40
CA MET A 1 -24.43 13.76 -24.62
C MET A 1 -24.60 12.34 -24.11
N ALA A 2 -23.62 11.46 -24.34
CA ALA A 2 -23.73 10.06 -23.92
C ALA A 2 -23.84 9.99 -22.40
N THR A 3 -24.83 9.24 -21.90
CA THR A 3 -25.06 8.99 -20.47
C THR A 3 -23.79 8.39 -19.88
N LEU A 4 -23.20 9.06 -18.88
CA LEU A 4 -21.97 8.58 -18.24
C LEU A 4 -22.32 7.32 -17.42
N VAL A 5 -21.70 6.19 -17.79
CA VAL A 5 -21.84 4.93 -17.05
C VAL A 5 -20.75 4.93 -15.97
N SER A 6 -21.12 4.64 -14.72
CA SER A 6 -20.23 4.76 -13.56
C SER A 6 -18.86 4.10 -13.79
N GLN A 7 -17.77 4.74 -13.35
CA GLN A 7 -16.40 4.25 -13.51
C GLN A 7 -15.54 4.50 -12.27
N VAL A 8 -14.51 3.67 -12.07
CA VAL A 8 -13.51 3.84 -11.00
C VAL A 8 -12.21 4.30 -11.63
N VAL A 9 -11.68 5.42 -11.14
CA VAL A 9 -10.43 6.05 -11.55
C VAL A 9 -9.35 5.79 -10.51
N VAL A 10 -8.25 5.13 -10.87
CA VAL A 10 -7.08 4.93 -10.00
C VAL A 10 -6.00 5.94 -10.36
N THR A 11 -5.56 6.75 -9.39
CA THR A 11 -4.73 7.94 -9.68
C THR A 11 -3.22 7.71 -9.54
N GLU A 12 -2.71 6.76 -8.75
CA GLU A 12 -1.27 6.41 -8.71
C GLU A 12 -0.96 4.97 -8.22
N PRO A 13 0.12 4.29 -8.70
CA PRO A 13 0.95 4.60 -9.88
C PRO A 13 0.86 3.56 -11.02
N MET A 14 0.60 4.11 -12.21
CA MET A 14 0.93 3.66 -13.58
C MET A 14 0.36 2.33 -14.13
N GLY A 15 -0.68 2.47 -14.96
CA GLY A 15 -1.03 1.48 -15.98
C GLY A 15 -2.44 1.67 -16.55
N ALA A 16 -2.60 2.60 -17.50
CA ALA A 16 -3.73 2.75 -18.42
C ALA A 16 -5.16 2.63 -17.85
N MET A 17 -5.86 3.76 -17.74
CA MET A 17 -7.32 3.73 -17.76
C MET A 17 -7.81 3.81 -19.21
N SER A 18 -8.57 2.80 -19.63
CA SER A 18 -9.43 2.96 -20.80
C SER A 18 -10.50 4.02 -20.48
N SER A 19 -10.78 4.90 -21.45
CA SER A 19 -11.88 5.85 -21.42
C SER A 19 -13.26 5.21 -21.65
N ASP A 20 -13.33 3.88 -21.67
CA ASP A 20 -14.55 3.15 -22.01
C ASP A 20 -15.43 2.89 -20.77
N PRO A 21 -16.72 3.25 -20.84
CA PRO A 21 -17.65 3.06 -19.73
C PRO A 21 -17.74 1.62 -19.25
N ILE A 22 -17.79 1.41 -17.92
CA ILE A 22 -17.98 0.08 -17.32
C ILE A 22 -19.46 -0.28 -17.34
N ILE A 23 -19.92 -0.85 -18.46
CA ILE A 23 -21.33 -1.27 -18.58
C ILE A 23 -21.50 -2.65 -17.96
N VAL A 24 -21.91 -2.69 -16.70
CA VAL A 24 -22.41 -3.90 -16.05
C VAL A 24 -23.93 -3.84 -16.03
N ARG A 25 -24.60 -4.95 -16.37
CA ARG A 25 -26.03 -5.09 -16.07
C ARG A 25 -26.15 -5.64 -14.67
N LEU A 26 -26.91 -4.98 -13.78
CA LEU A 26 -27.16 -5.48 -12.43
C LEU A 26 -27.82 -6.88 -12.49
N PRO A 27 -27.10 -7.95 -12.11
CA PRO A 27 -27.65 -9.30 -12.15
C PRO A 27 -28.56 -9.55 -10.93
N ALA A 28 -29.14 -10.74 -10.80
CA ALA A 28 -30.02 -11.04 -9.67
C ALA A 28 -29.22 -11.51 -8.45
N GLY A 29 -29.03 -10.64 -7.46
CA GLY A 29 -28.51 -11.04 -6.14
C GLY A 29 -27.06 -10.64 -5.87
N PRO A 30 -26.65 -10.62 -4.59
CA PRO A 30 -25.43 -9.93 -4.16
C PRO A 30 -24.13 -10.61 -4.63
N GLU A 31 -24.08 -11.93 -4.73
CA GLU A 31 -22.89 -12.64 -5.23
C GLU A 31 -22.66 -12.37 -6.71
N ASP A 32 -23.73 -12.37 -7.51
CA ASP A 32 -23.65 -12.06 -8.93
C ASP A 32 -23.28 -10.59 -9.16
N HIS A 33 -23.80 -9.65 -8.34
CA HIS A 33 -23.40 -8.24 -8.42
C HIS A 33 -21.89 -8.08 -8.24
N VAL A 34 -21.32 -8.72 -7.22
CA VAL A 34 -19.87 -8.66 -6.93
C VAL A 34 -19.09 -9.34 -8.05
N ALA A 35 -19.49 -10.54 -8.48
CA ALA A 35 -18.79 -11.27 -9.54
C ALA A 35 -18.79 -10.51 -10.87
N ALA A 36 -19.93 -9.94 -11.27
CA ALA A 36 -20.06 -9.18 -12.51
C ALA A 36 -19.20 -7.91 -12.49
N LEU A 37 -19.22 -7.17 -11.38
CA LEU A 37 -18.43 -5.94 -11.26
C LEU A 37 -16.94 -6.24 -11.19
N LEU A 38 -16.53 -7.30 -10.47
CA LEU A 38 -15.13 -7.75 -10.45
C LEU A 38 -14.65 -8.18 -11.83
N GLY A 39 -15.46 -8.94 -12.58
CA GLY A 39 -15.13 -9.34 -13.95
C GLY A 39 -14.94 -8.13 -14.86
N ALA A 40 -15.83 -7.14 -14.77
CA ALA A 40 -15.74 -5.91 -15.55
C ALA A 40 -14.51 -5.06 -15.18
N TRP A 41 -14.25 -4.88 -13.88
CA TRP A 41 -13.06 -4.18 -13.39
C TRP A 41 -11.77 -4.89 -13.79
N THR A 42 -11.69 -6.21 -13.62
CA THR A 42 -10.50 -6.98 -14.02
C THR A 42 -10.28 -6.90 -15.52
N GLY A 43 -11.34 -6.95 -16.34
CA GLY A 43 -11.25 -6.75 -17.78
C GLY A 43 -10.71 -5.38 -18.19
N GLN A 44 -10.82 -4.37 -17.32
CA GLN A 44 -10.27 -3.02 -17.50
C GLN A 44 -8.96 -2.78 -16.72
N GLY A 45 -8.37 -3.83 -16.15
CA GLY A 45 -7.10 -3.74 -15.43
C GLY A 45 -7.21 -3.32 -13.96
N LEU A 46 -8.42 -3.23 -13.40
CA LEU A 46 -8.64 -3.00 -11.97
C LEU A 46 -8.76 -4.33 -11.21
N ALA A 47 -7.83 -4.58 -10.29
CA ALA A 47 -7.81 -5.76 -9.45
C ALA A 47 -8.36 -5.48 -8.04
N VAL A 48 -8.94 -6.50 -7.38
CA VAL A 48 -9.45 -6.43 -5.97
C VAL A 48 -8.43 -5.80 -5.01
N SER A 49 -7.19 -6.07 -5.33
CA SER A 49 -6.01 -5.74 -4.61
C SER A 49 -5.64 -4.24 -4.73
N ASP A 50 -6.05 -3.56 -5.80
CA ASP A 50 -5.91 -2.10 -5.97
C ASP A 50 -6.75 -1.31 -4.97
N ARG A 51 -7.52 -1.97 -4.10
CA ARG A 51 -8.27 -1.35 -3.01
C ARG A 51 -7.49 -0.36 -2.14
N ARG A 52 -6.17 -0.49 -2.11
CA ARG A 52 -5.26 0.42 -1.40
C ARG A 52 -4.61 1.50 -2.28
N SER A 53 -4.91 1.52 -3.57
CA SER A 53 -4.52 2.60 -4.46
C SER A 53 -5.42 3.81 -4.22
N ALA A 54 -4.93 5.00 -4.56
CA ALA A 54 -5.75 6.20 -4.60
C ALA A 54 -6.84 6.01 -5.68
N MET A 55 -8.09 6.25 -5.31
CA MET A 55 -9.27 5.92 -6.11
C MET A 55 -10.27 7.07 -6.08
N ARG A 56 -10.90 7.32 -7.22
CA ARG A 56 -12.05 8.20 -7.40
C ARG A 56 -13.15 7.41 -8.10
N PHE A 57 -14.37 7.50 -7.61
CA PHE A 57 -15.55 6.91 -8.23
C PHE A 57 -16.31 8.00 -8.99
N GLU A 58 -16.36 7.89 -10.31
CA GLU A 58 -17.24 8.70 -11.14
C GLU A 58 -18.61 8.02 -11.16
N ALA A 59 -19.58 8.64 -10.53
CA ALA A 59 -20.94 8.16 -10.50
C ALA A 59 -21.66 8.49 -11.80
N GLY A 60 -22.22 7.45 -12.44
CA GLY A 60 -23.27 7.57 -13.42
C GLY A 60 -24.64 7.70 -12.75
N ASP A 61 -25.70 7.30 -13.44
CA ASP A 61 -27.07 7.44 -12.92
C ASP A 61 -27.36 6.58 -11.69
N ALA A 62 -28.03 7.18 -10.70
CA ALA A 62 -28.63 6.46 -9.59
C ALA A 62 -29.93 5.73 -10.05
N PRO A 63 -30.29 4.58 -9.47
CA PRO A 63 -29.73 3.95 -8.26
C PRO A 63 -28.54 3.02 -8.50
N ASP A 64 -28.26 2.64 -9.75
CA ASP A 64 -27.23 1.64 -10.09
C ASP A 64 -25.84 2.06 -9.62
N ALA A 65 -25.50 3.34 -9.79
CA ALA A 65 -24.24 3.92 -9.29
C ALA A 65 -24.02 3.69 -7.78
N LEU A 66 -25.09 3.71 -6.97
CA LEU A 66 -25.00 3.46 -5.53
C LEU A 66 -24.66 2.00 -5.24
N VAL A 67 -25.21 1.06 -6.01
CA VAL A 67 -24.90 -0.38 -5.85
C VAL A 67 -23.44 -0.63 -6.17
N TYR A 68 -22.94 -0.11 -7.30
CA TYR A 68 -21.53 -0.24 -7.69
C TYR A 68 -20.60 0.38 -6.66
N TYR A 69 -20.95 1.56 -6.15
CA TYR A 69 -20.19 2.19 -5.10
C TYR A 69 -20.13 1.36 -3.82
N MET A 70 -21.21 0.68 -3.45
CA MET A 70 -21.23 -0.14 -2.23
C MET A 70 -20.49 -1.47 -2.39
N VAL A 71 -20.43 -2.03 -3.60
CA VAL A 71 -19.50 -3.12 -3.92
C VAL A 71 -18.05 -2.63 -3.75
N LEU A 72 -17.72 -1.45 -4.30
CA LEU A 72 -16.40 -0.81 -4.13
C LEU A 72 -16.07 -0.61 -2.66
N TYR A 73 -17.00 -0.07 -1.87
CA TYR A 73 -16.84 0.10 -0.43
C TYR A 73 -16.55 -1.23 0.27
N GLY A 74 -17.28 -2.30 -0.05
CA GLY A 74 -17.05 -3.62 0.56
C GLY A 74 -15.71 -4.25 0.20
N LEU A 75 -15.24 -4.04 -1.04
CA LEU A 75 -13.94 -4.51 -1.52
C LEU A 75 -12.79 -3.68 -0.96
N THR A 76 -13.00 -2.37 -0.80
CA THR A 76 -11.95 -1.46 -0.31
C THR A 76 -11.92 -1.34 1.20
N ASN A 77 -13.03 -1.66 1.86
CA ASN A 77 -13.25 -1.46 3.29
C ASN A 77 -12.98 0.01 3.70
N ARG A 78 -13.28 0.95 2.81
CA ARG A 78 -13.18 2.39 3.01
C ARG A 78 -14.14 3.13 2.09
N TRP A 79 -14.48 4.35 2.45
CA TRP A 79 -15.13 5.28 1.52
C TRP A 79 -14.11 5.76 0.48
N VAL A 80 -14.58 5.88 -0.76
CA VAL A 80 -13.82 6.36 -1.93
C VAL A 80 -14.45 7.67 -2.40
N ASP A 81 -13.64 8.62 -2.86
CA ASP A 81 -14.12 9.93 -3.31
C ASP A 81 -15.11 9.77 -4.46
N VAL A 82 -16.27 10.43 -4.36
CA VAL A 82 -17.34 10.35 -5.36
C VAL A 82 -17.38 11.63 -6.16
N HIS A 83 -17.48 11.52 -7.48
CA HIS A 83 -17.70 12.64 -8.39
C HIS A 83 -18.93 12.38 -9.25
N VAL A 84 -19.71 13.44 -9.52
CA VAL A 84 -20.88 13.42 -10.41
C VAL A 84 -20.64 14.51 -11.43
N ASP A 85 -20.59 14.13 -12.72
CA ASP A 85 -20.29 15.06 -13.82
C ASP A 85 -19.02 15.89 -13.60
N GLY A 86 -17.99 15.26 -13.01
CA GLY A 86 -16.71 15.91 -12.69
C GLY A 86 -16.72 16.74 -11.41
N VAL A 87 -17.86 16.92 -10.76
CA VAL A 87 -18.00 17.67 -9.50
C VAL A 87 -17.90 16.72 -8.31
N PRO A 88 -17.00 16.95 -7.34
CA PRO A 88 -16.89 16.11 -6.15
C PRO A 88 -18.15 16.22 -5.29
N VAL A 89 -18.67 15.08 -4.85
CA VAL A 89 -19.63 15.00 -3.75
C VAL A 89 -18.84 14.97 -2.46
N ASP A 90 -19.16 15.87 -1.53
CA ASP A 90 -18.52 15.94 -0.21
C ASP A 90 -19.01 14.84 0.74
N PHE A 91 -18.90 13.61 0.25
CA PHE A 91 -19.50 12.41 0.81
C PHE A 91 -18.98 12.14 2.22
N GLN A 92 -17.68 12.27 2.42
CA GLN A 92 -17.01 11.93 3.68
C GLN A 92 -17.37 12.92 4.79
N ARG A 93 -17.42 14.24 4.49
CA ARG A 93 -17.87 15.23 5.48
C ARG A 93 -19.32 14.97 5.88
N ILE A 94 -20.21 14.78 4.91
CA ILE A 94 -21.62 14.48 5.17
C ILE A 94 -21.75 13.22 6.05
N TYR A 95 -21.00 12.16 5.73
CA TYR A 95 -20.99 10.93 6.51
C TYR A 95 -20.59 11.17 7.97
N GLU A 96 -19.50 11.90 8.24
CA GLU A 96 -19.01 12.15 9.59
C GLU A 96 -19.92 13.09 10.39
N GLU A 97 -20.37 14.20 9.79
CA GLU A 97 -21.35 15.11 10.40
C GLU A 97 -22.62 14.36 10.82
N SER A 98 -23.06 13.42 9.97
CA SER A 98 -24.26 12.62 10.22
C SER A 98 -24.15 11.68 11.42
N ARG A 99 -22.94 11.31 11.84
CA ARG A 99 -22.72 10.49 13.04
C ARG A 99 -22.97 11.26 14.33
N ALA A 100 -22.66 12.56 14.31
CA ALA A 100 -22.80 13.45 15.45
C ALA A 100 -24.22 14.04 15.58
N LEU A 101 -25.12 13.78 14.62
CA LEU A 101 -26.46 14.31 14.68
C LEU A 101 -27.22 13.86 15.93
N PRO A 102 -27.91 14.79 16.62
CA PRO A 102 -28.72 14.47 17.79
C PRO A 102 -29.89 13.56 17.38
N ASP A 103 -30.26 12.62 18.25
CA ASP A 103 -31.44 11.78 18.07
C ASP A 103 -32.48 12.01 19.17
N ALA A 104 -33.74 11.77 18.87
CA ALA A 104 -34.86 11.88 19.82
C ALA A 104 -34.92 10.70 20.83
N GLY A 105 -33.87 9.90 20.94
CA GLY A 105 -33.85 8.67 21.74
C GLY A 105 -34.51 7.47 21.05
N ARG A 106 -34.27 6.28 21.60
CA ARG A 106 -34.89 5.04 21.16
C ARG A 106 -36.38 5.03 21.53
N ARG A 107 -37.25 4.79 20.53
CA ARG A 107 -38.70 4.64 20.73
C ARG A 107 -39.03 3.39 21.56
N ALA A 108 -40.14 3.45 22.29
CA ALA A 108 -40.69 2.30 23.02
C ALA A 108 -41.17 1.18 22.07
N GLU A 109 -41.73 1.58 20.93
CA GLU A 109 -42.17 0.67 19.88
C GLU A 109 -40.99 0.12 19.07
N HIS A 110 -41.02 -1.18 18.77
CA HIS A 110 -40.03 -1.80 17.91
C HIS A 110 -40.34 -1.50 16.43
N LEU A 111 -39.55 -0.59 15.84
CA LEU A 111 -39.64 -0.29 14.41
C LEU A 111 -39.01 -1.40 13.58
N MET A 112 -39.83 -2.31 13.06
CA MET A 112 -39.35 -3.40 12.22
C MET A 112 -38.80 -2.88 10.89
N TRP A 113 -39.55 -2.00 10.23
CA TRP A 113 -39.17 -1.33 8.99
C TRP A 113 -39.42 0.16 9.08
N ALA A 114 -38.63 0.91 8.31
CA ALA A 114 -38.87 2.32 8.05
C ALA A 114 -38.33 2.68 6.67
N GLN A 115 -38.70 3.85 6.16
CA GLN A 115 -38.19 4.41 4.91
C GLN A 115 -37.46 5.73 5.15
N ALA A 116 -36.36 5.94 4.43
CA ALA A 116 -35.61 7.17 4.37
C ALA A 116 -35.54 7.67 2.92
N GLY A 117 -35.88 8.94 2.70
CA GLY A 117 -35.98 9.51 1.35
C GLY A 117 -37.21 9.01 0.57
N GLY A 118 -37.33 9.50 -0.67
CA GLY A 118 -38.49 9.29 -1.54
C GLY A 118 -39.76 9.96 -1.03
N GLU A 119 -40.67 10.26 -1.95
CA GLU A 119 -42.05 10.67 -1.65
C GLU A 119 -42.93 9.42 -1.45
N ASP A 120 -44.06 9.56 -0.75
CA ASP A 120 -45.13 8.55 -0.63
C ASP A 120 -44.69 7.15 -0.13
N PRO A 121 -44.35 6.98 1.17
CA PRO A 121 -44.13 5.65 1.74
C PRO A 121 -45.41 4.80 1.67
N PRO A 122 -45.29 3.45 1.65
CA PRO A 122 -46.43 2.57 1.87
C PRO A 122 -47.23 2.95 3.12
N GLU A 123 -48.54 2.78 3.09
CA GLU A 123 -49.43 3.15 4.18
C GLU A 123 -48.95 2.53 5.52
N GLY A 124 -48.84 3.37 6.56
CA GLY A 124 -48.39 2.91 7.89
C GLY A 124 -46.88 2.71 8.06
N LEU A 125 -46.06 2.81 7.00
CA LEU A 125 -44.60 2.69 7.12
C LEU A 125 -43.98 3.99 7.68
N PRO A 126 -43.27 3.95 8.82
CA PRO A 126 -42.58 5.12 9.35
C PRO A 126 -41.59 5.70 8.32
N HIS A 127 -41.67 7.00 8.07
CA HIS A 127 -40.91 7.68 7.03
C HIS A 127 -40.08 8.84 7.58
N ALA A 128 -38.84 8.92 7.11
CA ALA A 128 -37.91 10.01 7.37
C ALA A 128 -37.62 10.75 6.07
N VAL A 129 -38.10 11.98 5.98
CA VAL A 129 -37.79 12.91 4.89
C VAL A 129 -36.34 13.34 5.03
N LEU A 130 -35.57 13.20 3.95
CA LEU A 130 -34.17 13.61 3.85
C LEU A 130 -34.02 14.59 2.70
N GLU A 131 -34.24 15.87 2.99
CA GLU A 131 -34.07 16.93 1.99
C GLU A 131 -32.62 16.96 1.46
N PRO A 132 -32.41 17.12 0.15
CA PRO A 132 -31.09 17.31 -0.43
C PRO A 132 -30.37 18.49 0.26
N GLY A 133 -29.24 18.21 0.92
CA GLY A 133 -28.47 19.22 1.65
C GLY A 133 -29.02 19.66 3.02
N GLY A 134 -30.25 19.29 3.39
CA GLY A 134 -30.84 19.62 4.70
C GLY A 134 -30.35 18.75 5.85
N VAL A 135 -30.39 19.29 7.09
CA VAL A 135 -30.12 18.54 8.32
C VAL A 135 -31.39 17.79 8.76
N PRO A 136 -31.36 16.45 8.93
CA PRO A 136 -32.53 15.70 9.38
C PRO A 136 -32.98 16.09 10.79
N SER A 137 -34.29 16.02 11.04
CA SER A 137 -34.83 16.23 12.39
C SER A 137 -34.37 15.13 13.36
N PRO A 138 -34.28 15.39 14.69
CA PRO A 138 -33.93 14.36 15.68
C PRO A 138 -34.85 13.13 15.64
N GLN A 139 -36.12 13.30 15.24
CA GLN A 139 -37.07 12.21 15.02
C GLN A 139 -36.71 11.36 13.80
N ALA A 140 -36.33 11.99 12.69
CA ALA A 140 -35.84 11.30 11.50
C ALA A 140 -34.54 10.53 11.80
N VAL A 141 -33.61 11.13 12.53
CA VAL A 141 -32.38 10.48 12.99
C VAL A 141 -32.70 9.25 13.86
N SER A 142 -33.60 9.38 14.83
CA SER A 142 -34.04 8.27 15.68
C SER A 142 -34.65 7.11 14.87
N LEU A 143 -35.53 7.41 13.90
CA LEU A 143 -36.13 6.41 13.01
C LEU A 143 -35.08 5.68 12.15
N ILE A 144 -34.18 6.44 11.51
CA ILE A 144 -33.10 5.89 10.67
C ILE A 144 -32.15 5.04 11.52
N ARG A 145 -31.82 5.46 12.73
CA ARG A 145 -30.86 4.81 13.62
C ARG A 145 -31.39 3.53 14.23
N TYR A 146 -32.64 3.53 14.72
CA TYR A 146 -33.16 2.45 15.55
C TYR A 146 -34.06 1.44 14.82
N SER A 147 -34.45 1.71 13.57
CA SER A 147 -35.18 0.74 12.74
C SER A 147 -34.36 -0.53 12.48
N ALA A 148 -35.00 -1.68 12.64
CA ALA A 148 -34.36 -2.98 12.43
C ALA A 148 -33.93 -3.16 10.96
N ARG A 149 -34.80 -2.78 10.03
CA ARG A 149 -34.56 -2.69 8.60
C ARG A 149 -34.94 -1.29 8.10
N LEU A 150 -34.19 -0.78 7.12
CA LEU A 150 -34.41 0.55 6.55
C LEU A 150 -34.42 0.42 5.03
N ARG A 151 -35.46 0.96 4.39
CA ARG A 151 -35.45 1.25 2.95
C ARG A 151 -34.91 2.65 2.74
N MET A 152 -34.02 2.81 1.77
CA MET A 152 -33.58 4.10 1.28
C MET A 152 -34.10 4.24 -0.15
N VAL A 153 -34.97 5.23 -0.37
CA VAL A 153 -35.39 5.63 -1.71
C VAL A 153 -34.52 6.83 -2.11
N PRO A 154 -33.55 6.66 -3.03
CA PRO A 154 -32.66 7.74 -3.41
C PRO A 154 -33.41 8.84 -4.16
N PRO A 155 -33.13 10.14 -3.89
CA PRO A 155 -33.65 11.24 -4.71
C PRO A 155 -33.11 11.17 -6.14
N ALA A 156 -33.84 11.80 -7.08
CA ALA A 156 -33.53 11.71 -8.51
C ALA A 156 -32.14 12.24 -8.93
N PRO A 157 -31.64 13.39 -8.42
CA PRO A 157 -30.30 13.83 -8.77
C PRO A 157 -29.24 12.89 -8.16
N THR A 158 -28.33 12.35 -8.98
CA THR A 158 -27.27 11.42 -8.54
C THR A 158 -26.45 11.98 -7.37
N GLY A 159 -26.04 13.24 -7.42
CA GLY A 159 -25.31 13.88 -6.31
C GLY A 159 -26.11 13.90 -5.00
N ALA A 160 -27.41 14.16 -5.07
CA ALA A 160 -28.30 14.09 -3.91
C ALA A 160 -28.49 12.65 -3.41
N ALA A 161 -28.49 11.66 -4.32
CA ALA A 161 -28.57 10.25 -3.98
C ALA A 161 -27.36 9.78 -3.18
N PHE A 162 -26.16 10.17 -3.59
CA PHE A 162 -24.92 9.90 -2.85
C PHE A 162 -24.87 10.64 -1.51
N ALA A 163 -25.28 11.91 -1.46
CA ALA A 163 -25.41 12.64 -0.20
C ALA A 163 -26.40 11.98 0.78
N CYS A 164 -27.52 11.47 0.26
CA CYS A 164 -28.51 10.71 1.04
C CYS A 164 -27.91 9.41 1.58
N LEU A 165 -27.19 8.65 0.75
CA LEU A 165 -26.48 7.43 1.17
C LEU A 165 -25.47 7.71 2.29
N ALA A 166 -24.61 8.73 2.13
CA ALA A 166 -23.63 9.13 3.13
C ALA A 166 -24.29 9.43 4.48
N ARG A 167 -25.39 10.18 4.45
CA ARG A 167 -26.15 10.58 5.63
C ARG A 167 -26.80 9.40 6.35
N VAL A 168 -27.49 8.54 5.60
CA VAL A 168 -28.10 7.31 6.14
C VAL A 168 -27.03 6.39 6.74
N ALA A 169 -25.92 6.19 6.03
CA ALA A 169 -24.82 5.36 6.51
C ALA A 169 -24.18 5.92 7.78
N GLY A 170 -23.98 7.23 7.88
CA GLY A 170 -23.43 7.91 9.05
C GLY A 170 -24.35 7.77 10.28
N ILE A 171 -25.64 8.03 10.13
CA ILE A 171 -26.63 7.91 11.22
C ILE A 171 -26.69 6.47 11.77
N ARG A 172 -26.55 5.46 10.90
CA ARG A 172 -26.65 4.04 11.26
C ARG A 172 -25.37 3.43 11.83
N HIS A 173 -24.27 4.17 11.92
CA HIS A 173 -22.95 3.67 12.33
C HIS A 173 -22.80 3.40 13.86
N VAL A 174 -23.87 3.26 14.64
CA VAL A 174 -23.77 3.05 16.11
C VAL A 174 -23.43 1.59 16.44
N GLY A 175 -22.15 1.30 16.71
CA GLY A 175 -21.66 0.02 17.23
C GLY A 175 -21.48 -1.10 16.20
N ARG A 176 -22.21 -1.07 15.08
CA ARG A 176 -21.98 -1.88 13.87
C ARG A 176 -22.53 -1.15 12.65
N GLU A 177 -21.83 -1.22 11.53
CA GLU A 177 -22.36 -0.73 10.25
C GLU A 177 -23.60 -1.51 9.85
N ARG A 178 -24.69 -0.79 9.56
CA ARG A 178 -25.93 -1.35 9.02
C ARG A 178 -26.35 -0.48 7.84
N PHE A 179 -26.28 -1.04 6.64
CA PHE A 179 -26.68 -0.34 5.42
C PHE A 179 -28.18 -0.53 5.12
N PRO A 180 -28.82 0.41 4.39
CA PRO A 180 -30.21 0.29 3.99
C PRO A 180 -30.39 -0.71 2.83
N PHE A 181 -31.65 -1.04 2.55
CA PHE A 181 -32.07 -1.57 1.25
C PHE A 181 -32.19 -0.39 0.28
N LEU A 182 -31.60 -0.48 -0.90
CA LEU A 182 -31.89 0.48 -1.98
C LEU A 182 -33.23 0.11 -2.61
N SER A 183 -34.19 1.01 -2.50
CA SER A 183 -35.59 0.84 -2.90
C SER A 183 -35.93 1.80 -4.03
N THR A 184 -36.77 1.34 -4.95
CA THR A 184 -37.38 2.15 -6.02
C THR A 184 -38.62 2.92 -5.56
N GLY A 185 -39.09 2.66 -4.33
CA GLY A 185 -40.35 3.17 -3.78
C GLY A 185 -41.58 2.39 -4.24
N ARG A 186 -41.44 1.43 -5.17
CA ARG A 186 -42.54 0.64 -5.72
C ARG A 186 -42.65 -0.76 -5.13
N GLU A 187 -41.76 -1.12 -4.20
CA GLU A 187 -41.72 -2.44 -3.58
C GLU A 187 -42.90 -2.67 -2.61
N PRO A 188 -43.44 -3.90 -2.55
CA PRO A 188 -44.60 -4.24 -1.72
C PRO A 188 -44.32 -3.98 -0.24
N GLU A 189 -45.35 -3.64 0.54
CA GLU A 189 -45.23 -3.34 1.98
C GLU A 189 -44.48 -4.44 2.77
N PRO A 190 -43.56 -4.08 3.68
CA PRO A 190 -42.85 -5.07 4.47
C PRO A 190 -43.74 -5.65 5.58
N VAL A 191 -44.14 -6.92 5.43
CA VAL A 191 -44.90 -7.63 6.48
C VAL A 191 -44.03 -8.29 7.58
N ALA A 192 -42.74 -8.53 7.32
CA ALA A 192 -41.82 -9.21 8.23
C ALA A 192 -40.37 -8.73 8.09
N ARG A 193 -39.50 -9.08 9.03
CA ARG A 193 -38.09 -8.64 9.07
C ARG A 193 -37.28 -9.00 7.81
N ASN A 194 -37.64 -10.09 7.14
CA ASN A 194 -36.99 -10.60 5.93
C ASN A 194 -38.01 -10.70 4.79
N SER A 195 -38.95 -9.76 4.70
CA SER A 195 -39.86 -9.67 3.55
C SER A 195 -39.05 -9.75 2.25
N PRO A 196 -39.47 -10.56 1.27
CA PRO A 196 -38.80 -10.62 -0.03
C PRO A 196 -39.13 -9.38 -0.88
N GLY A 197 -38.31 -9.13 -1.90
CA GLY A 197 -38.58 -8.09 -2.92
C GLY A 197 -38.57 -6.65 -2.39
N GLN A 198 -37.72 -6.35 -1.42
CA GLN A 198 -37.65 -5.04 -0.74
C GLN A 198 -36.60 -4.09 -1.35
N GLY A 199 -36.16 -4.40 -2.58
CA GLY A 199 -35.03 -3.76 -3.23
C GLY A 199 -33.72 -4.51 -2.97
N ILE A 200 -32.60 -3.81 -3.16
CA ILE A 200 -31.25 -4.39 -3.08
C ILE A 200 -30.72 -4.25 -1.65
N ASP A 201 -30.43 -5.37 -0.99
CA ASP A 201 -29.78 -5.39 0.33
C ASP A 201 -28.30 -5.02 0.19
N VAL A 202 -28.01 -3.73 0.33
CA VAL A 202 -26.64 -3.19 0.25
C VAL A 202 -25.76 -3.76 1.36
N TYR A 203 -26.32 -4.07 2.53
CA TYR A 203 -25.55 -4.65 3.61
C TYR A 203 -25.00 -6.02 3.23
N GLU A 204 -25.82 -6.86 2.57
CA GLU A 204 -25.34 -8.15 2.06
C GLU A 204 -24.35 -7.99 0.90
N VAL A 205 -24.55 -7.02 0.00
CA VAL A 205 -23.56 -6.68 -1.05
C VAL A 205 -22.19 -6.39 -0.44
N VAL A 206 -22.14 -5.51 0.57
CA VAL A 206 -20.90 -5.16 1.28
C VAL A 206 -20.28 -6.38 1.96
N ARG A 207 -21.10 -7.24 2.59
CA ARG A 207 -20.61 -8.46 3.25
C ARG A 207 -20.00 -9.46 2.29
N VAL A 208 -20.62 -9.68 1.13
CA VAL A 208 -20.13 -10.58 0.08
C VAL A 208 -18.83 -10.05 -0.51
N ALA A 209 -18.77 -8.76 -0.83
CA ALA A 209 -17.56 -8.08 -1.28
C ALA A 209 -16.42 -8.21 -0.26
N ALA A 210 -16.71 -7.99 1.03
CA ALA A 210 -15.73 -8.15 2.11
C ALA A 210 -15.29 -9.62 2.31
N ARG A 211 -16.13 -10.61 1.97
CA ARG A 211 -15.76 -12.03 1.98
C ARG A 211 -14.79 -12.35 0.84
N HIS A 212 -15.08 -11.89 -0.38
CA HIS A 212 -14.19 -12.00 -1.55
C HIS A 212 -12.81 -11.39 -1.27
N ARG A 213 -12.78 -10.26 -0.56
CA ARG A 213 -11.54 -9.65 -0.09
C ARG A 213 -10.74 -10.55 0.86
N ARG A 214 -11.39 -11.20 1.82
CA ARG A 214 -10.74 -12.02 2.87
C ARG A 214 -10.35 -13.42 2.42
N SER A 215 -11.08 -14.03 1.48
CA SER A 215 -10.79 -15.40 1.03
C SER A 215 -9.46 -15.52 0.28
N ARG A 216 -8.86 -14.41 -0.15
CA ARG A 216 -7.50 -14.36 -0.69
C ARG A 216 -6.42 -14.10 0.38
N GLU A 217 -6.80 -13.83 1.63
CA GLU A 217 -5.89 -13.47 2.74
C GLU A 217 -5.58 -14.66 3.69
N SER A 218 -6.20 -15.84 3.53
CA SER A 218 -6.06 -16.96 4.48
C SER A 218 -5.08 -18.05 4.02
N HIS A 219 -3.79 -17.86 4.31
CA HIS A 219 -2.85 -18.97 4.49
C HIS A 219 -2.36 -18.94 5.94
N GLU A 220 -2.26 -20.08 6.60
CA GLU A 220 -1.55 -20.18 7.87
C GLU A 220 -0.05 -20.09 7.58
N TYR A 221 0.58 -18.99 8.01
CA TYR A 221 2.01 -18.78 7.84
C TYR A 221 2.77 -19.22 9.08
N GLU A 222 3.98 -19.75 8.88
CA GLU A 222 4.91 -20.04 9.97
C GLU A 222 5.31 -18.73 10.68
N ILE A 223 5.22 -18.74 12.01
CA ILE A 223 5.60 -17.59 12.85
C ILE A 223 7.02 -17.80 13.34
N VAL A 224 7.88 -16.82 13.11
CA VAL A 224 9.29 -16.85 13.54
C VAL A 224 9.55 -15.87 14.68
N PRO A 225 10.62 -16.05 15.46
CA PRO A 225 11.03 -15.05 16.46
C PRO A 225 11.34 -13.69 15.83
N ALA A 226 11.11 -12.62 16.59
CA ALA A 226 11.49 -11.27 16.17
C ALA A 226 13.02 -11.14 15.97
N ALA A 227 13.42 -10.34 14.98
CA ALA A 227 14.82 -10.03 14.69
C ALA A 227 15.40 -9.06 15.74
N ASP A 228 16.72 -8.88 15.72
CA ASP A 228 17.40 -7.93 16.61
C ASP A 228 16.84 -6.50 16.43
N PRO A 229 16.22 -5.91 17.46
CA PRO A 229 15.67 -4.55 17.40
C PRO A 229 16.73 -3.47 17.16
N ALA A 230 18.03 -3.77 17.31
CA ALA A 230 19.10 -2.83 17.01
C ALA A 230 19.11 -2.35 15.56
N ARG A 231 18.70 -3.20 14.60
CA ARG A 231 18.74 -2.90 13.15
C ARG A 231 17.84 -1.74 12.73
N TYR A 232 16.73 -1.52 13.45
CA TYR A 232 15.72 -0.49 13.13
C TYR A 232 15.46 0.47 14.28
N ARG A 233 16.36 0.52 15.27
CA ARG A 233 16.16 1.26 16.51
C ARG A 233 15.80 2.74 16.28
N ARG A 234 16.54 3.45 15.41
CA ARG A 234 16.31 4.88 15.18
C ARG A 234 14.95 5.18 14.51
N PRO A 235 14.57 4.54 13.39
CA PRO A 235 13.21 4.68 12.85
C PRO A 235 12.11 4.28 13.85
N ALA A 236 12.33 3.25 14.66
CA ALA A 236 11.38 2.85 15.71
C ALA A 236 11.25 3.92 16.81
N GLU A 237 12.37 4.48 17.28
CA GLU A 237 12.39 5.62 18.23
C GLU A 237 11.67 6.84 17.66
N ALA A 238 11.95 7.21 16.40
CA ALA A 238 11.28 8.32 15.73
C ALA A 238 9.76 8.08 15.57
N ASN A 239 9.34 6.83 15.36
CA ASN A 239 7.93 6.47 15.28
C ASN A 239 7.19 6.55 16.63
N ALA A 240 7.92 6.67 17.75
CA ALA A 240 7.33 6.94 19.07
C ALA A 240 7.03 8.43 19.29
N THR A 241 7.58 9.34 18.48
CA THR A 241 7.29 10.78 18.56
C THR A 241 5.82 11.04 18.22
N PRO A 242 5.11 11.92 18.97
CA PRO A 242 3.74 12.30 18.66
C PRO A 242 3.59 12.83 17.23
N ILE A 243 2.71 12.23 16.46
CA ILE A 243 2.59 12.50 15.03
C ILE A 243 2.04 13.89 14.74
N GLU A 244 1.25 14.45 15.66
CA GLU A 244 0.79 15.84 15.66
C GLU A 244 1.98 16.80 15.65
N ALA A 245 2.98 16.56 16.49
CA ALA A 245 4.18 17.39 16.53
C ALA A 245 4.97 17.31 15.21
N VAL A 246 5.04 16.11 14.63
CA VAL A 246 5.68 15.91 13.33
C VAL A 246 4.93 16.60 12.20
N LEU A 247 3.59 16.57 12.21
CA LEU A 247 2.75 17.28 11.24
C LEU A 247 2.93 18.79 11.34
N THR A 248 2.90 19.36 12.55
CA THR A 248 3.19 20.78 12.77
C THR A 248 4.55 21.16 12.21
N ARG A 249 5.57 20.32 12.46
CA ARG A 249 6.90 20.53 11.91
C ARG A 249 6.89 20.49 10.37
N LEU A 250 6.10 19.62 9.73
CA LEU A 250 5.95 19.59 8.27
C LEU A 250 5.12 20.77 7.69
N GLY A 251 4.78 21.78 8.49
CA GLY A 251 3.96 22.91 8.06
C GLY A 251 2.48 22.57 7.90
N SER A 252 2.04 21.40 8.38
CA SER A 252 0.63 21.02 8.42
C SER A 252 -0.09 21.72 9.58
N ALA A 253 -1.37 22.03 9.37
CA ALA A 253 -2.23 22.66 10.38
C ALA A 253 -3.42 21.76 10.69
N ALA A 254 -3.82 21.73 11.96
CA ALA A 254 -5.08 21.13 12.38
C ALA A 254 -6.26 21.99 11.88
N THR A 255 -7.37 21.35 11.54
CA THR A 255 -8.65 22.05 11.30
C THR A 255 -9.36 22.31 12.64
N ASP A 256 -10.61 22.78 12.60
CA ASP A 256 -11.45 22.92 13.80
C ASP A 256 -11.67 21.59 14.55
N ASP A 257 -11.47 20.44 13.88
CA ASP A 257 -11.37 19.12 14.52
C ASP A 257 -9.89 18.75 14.74
N PRO A 258 -9.42 18.58 15.99
CA PRO A 258 -8.02 18.32 16.30
C PRO A 258 -7.48 16.99 15.73
N VAL A 259 -8.35 16.10 15.27
CA VAL A 259 -7.99 14.81 14.65
C VAL A 259 -7.75 14.93 13.14
N VAL A 260 -8.09 16.08 12.54
CA VAL A 260 -8.05 16.33 11.10
C VAL A 260 -6.99 17.38 10.78
N TRP A 261 -6.10 17.05 9.84
CA TRP A 261 -4.94 17.86 9.47
C TRP A 261 -4.82 18.03 7.95
N THR A 262 -4.13 19.08 7.52
CA THR A 262 -3.78 19.29 6.11
C THR A 262 -2.69 18.31 5.65
N CYS A 263 -2.78 17.80 4.42
CA CYS A 263 -1.78 16.85 3.92
C CYS A 263 -0.46 17.58 3.57
N PRO A 264 0.71 17.13 4.04
CA PRO A 264 1.99 17.76 3.73
C PRO A 264 2.57 17.41 2.35
N GLU A 265 1.92 16.52 1.58
CA GLU A 265 2.40 16.16 0.23
C GLU A 265 2.10 17.24 -0.82
N ALA A 266 3.10 17.52 -1.66
CA ALA A 266 2.96 18.47 -2.76
C ALA A 266 1.97 17.97 -3.81
N GLY A 267 1.05 18.86 -4.23
CA GLY A 267 0.03 18.56 -5.26
C GLY A 267 -1.42 18.63 -4.77
N HIS A 268 -1.66 18.86 -3.48
CA HIS A 268 -3.02 19.07 -2.94
C HIS A 268 -3.45 20.52 -2.95
N ASP A 269 -4.75 20.74 -3.15
CA ASP A 269 -5.39 22.03 -3.01
C ASP A 269 -5.47 22.42 -1.52
N PRO A 270 -4.76 23.49 -1.09
CA PRO A 270 -4.77 23.95 0.30
C PRO A 270 -6.13 24.47 0.78
N THR A 271 -7.11 24.66 -0.13
CA THR A 271 -8.47 25.12 0.20
C THR A 271 -9.45 24.00 0.53
N LEU A 272 -9.06 22.73 0.35
CA LEU A 272 -9.85 21.55 0.72
C LEU A 272 -9.30 20.96 2.05
N PRO A 273 -9.88 21.28 3.22
CA PRO A 273 -9.11 21.28 4.47
C PRO A 273 -8.81 19.92 5.11
N ALA A 274 -9.35 18.81 4.63
CA ALA A 274 -9.46 17.62 5.46
C ALA A 274 -9.07 16.34 4.73
N LEU A 275 -7.77 16.06 4.64
CA LEU A 275 -7.33 14.79 4.09
C LEU A 275 -6.64 13.90 5.11
N LEU A 276 -5.97 14.41 6.14
CA LEU A 276 -5.14 13.57 7.00
C LEU A 276 -5.77 13.32 8.37
N ARG A 277 -6.14 12.06 8.66
CA ARG A 277 -6.68 11.64 9.97
C ARG A 277 -5.63 10.96 10.82
N ILE A 278 -5.58 11.31 12.10
CA ILE A 278 -4.67 10.71 13.07
C ILE A 278 -5.37 9.63 13.88
N ARG A 279 -4.75 8.46 14.01
CA ARG A 279 -5.18 7.41 14.95
C ARG A 279 -3.98 6.59 15.42
N ARG A 280 -3.85 6.41 16.74
CA ARG A 280 -2.78 5.59 17.36
C ARG A 280 -1.38 6.00 16.88
N ASN A 281 -1.08 7.30 16.91
CA ASN A 281 0.19 7.86 16.45
C ASN A 281 0.52 7.59 14.97
N ARG A 282 -0.50 7.45 14.12
CA ARG A 282 -0.35 7.24 12.68
C ARG A 282 -1.26 8.16 11.90
N ALA A 283 -0.78 8.59 10.75
CA ALA A 283 -1.39 9.56 9.87
C ALA A 283 -1.88 8.86 8.62
N ARG A 284 -3.14 9.06 8.25
CA ARG A 284 -3.66 8.55 6.98
C ARG A 284 -4.23 9.70 6.18
N CYS A 285 -3.64 9.97 5.03
CA CYS A 285 -4.22 10.89 4.06
C CYS A 285 -5.29 10.17 3.23
N LEU A 286 -6.52 10.66 3.24
CA LEU A 286 -7.69 10.04 2.61
C LEU A 286 -7.66 10.13 1.08
N SER A 287 -6.95 11.11 0.51
CA SER A 287 -6.71 11.20 -0.95
C SER A 287 -5.44 10.49 -1.39
N CYS A 288 -4.33 10.61 -0.64
CA CYS A 288 -3.02 10.10 -1.10
C CYS A 288 -2.72 8.66 -0.69
N HIS A 289 -3.25 8.20 0.45
CA HIS A 289 -2.74 6.99 1.11
C HIS A 289 -3.88 6.10 1.61
N ALA A 290 -3.92 4.87 1.10
CA ALA A 290 -4.82 3.89 1.72
C ALA A 290 -4.32 3.38 3.07
N ASP A 291 -3.03 3.48 3.37
CA ASP A 291 -2.45 3.02 4.63
C ASP A 291 -2.10 4.18 5.56
N SER A 292 -2.25 3.95 6.85
CA SER A 292 -1.77 4.87 7.89
C SER A 292 -0.25 4.77 8.02
N LEU A 293 0.46 5.87 7.86
CA LEU A 293 1.91 5.99 8.01
C LEU A 293 2.28 6.38 9.45
N PRO A 294 3.35 5.81 10.01
CA PRO A 294 3.91 6.29 11.28
C PRO A 294 4.75 7.56 11.03
N PRO A 295 5.20 8.28 12.07
CA PRO A 295 5.92 9.55 11.95
C PRO A 295 7.10 9.52 10.95
N ALA A 296 8.02 8.55 11.06
CA ALA A 296 9.18 8.47 10.16
C ALA A 296 8.77 8.18 8.72
N GLY A 297 7.74 7.34 8.52
CA GLY A 297 7.20 7.04 7.19
C GLY A 297 6.51 8.24 6.54
N LEU A 298 5.81 9.05 7.34
CA LEU A 298 5.17 10.28 6.88
C LEU A 298 6.21 11.31 6.40
N VAL A 299 7.24 11.58 7.21
CA VAL A 299 8.31 12.53 6.87
C VAL A 299 9.12 12.06 5.67
N ALA A 300 9.51 10.79 5.64
CA ALA A 300 10.25 10.20 4.53
C ALA A 300 9.53 10.42 3.20
N ARG A 301 8.22 10.20 3.20
CA ARG A 301 7.40 10.33 2.00
C ARG A 301 7.16 11.79 1.60
N ALA A 302 6.83 12.67 2.54
CA ALA A 302 6.59 14.08 2.27
C ALA A 302 7.81 14.78 1.64
N LEU A 303 9.03 14.37 2.03
CA LEU A 303 10.28 14.99 1.60
C LEU A 303 11.03 14.20 0.52
N ASP A 304 10.56 13.00 0.15
CA ASP A 304 11.27 12.06 -0.74
C ASP A 304 12.68 11.69 -0.25
N ILE A 305 12.80 11.39 1.05
CA ILE A 305 14.03 10.97 1.73
C ILE A 305 13.88 9.58 2.35
N THR A 306 14.97 9.01 2.87
CA THR A 306 14.94 7.71 3.56
C THR A 306 14.34 7.82 4.98
N PRO A 307 13.83 6.72 5.58
CA PRO A 307 13.30 6.74 6.94
C PRO A 307 14.37 6.99 7.98
N ASP A 308 15.63 6.65 7.72
CA ASP A 308 16.72 6.94 8.63
C ASP A 308 17.04 8.44 8.63
N GLU A 309 17.05 9.07 7.45
CA GLU A 309 17.11 10.53 7.33
C GLU A 309 15.90 11.19 8.01
N ALA A 310 14.70 10.67 7.78
CA ALA A 310 13.49 11.13 8.45
C ALA A 310 13.55 10.95 9.98
N ALA A 311 14.08 9.83 10.46
CA ALA A 311 14.24 9.56 11.88
C ALA A 311 15.26 10.50 12.52
N ALA A 312 16.36 10.80 11.82
CA ALA A 312 17.31 11.82 12.26
C ALA A 312 16.63 13.19 12.37
N LEU A 313 15.86 13.60 11.34
CA LEU A 313 15.09 14.85 11.38
C LEU A 313 14.11 14.91 12.56
N ILE A 314 13.37 13.83 12.82
CA ILE A 314 12.38 13.79 13.90
C ILE A 314 13.05 13.87 15.27
N LEU A 315 14.14 13.11 15.46
CA LEU A 315 14.78 12.93 16.76
C LEU A 315 15.75 14.06 17.13
N GLU A 316 16.29 14.76 16.14
CA GLU A 316 17.38 15.72 16.35
C GLU A 316 17.01 17.16 15.98
N LEU A 317 15.86 17.41 15.33
CA LEU A 317 15.36 18.76 15.06
C LEU A 317 14.06 19.05 15.81
N ASP A 318 14.05 20.18 16.53
CA ASP A 318 12.86 20.73 17.18
C ASP A 318 12.19 21.86 16.36
N CYS A 319 12.50 21.98 15.07
CA CYS A 319 12.01 23.05 14.18
C CYS A 319 11.23 22.54 12.96
N VAL A 320 10.75 23.48 12.14
CA VAL A 320 9.98 23.20 10.91
C VAL A 320 10.79 22.35 9.92
N ILE A 321 10.23 21.22 9.53
CA ILE A 321 10.72 20.26 8.55
C ILE A 321 10.20 20.66 7.15
N ASP A 322 10.78 21.70 6.56
CA ASP A 322 10.48 22.06 5.15
C ASP A 322 11.29 21.25 4.11
N ARG A 323 10.83 21.27 2.86
CA ARG A 323 11.61 20.80 1.71
C ARG A 323 12.85 21.70 1.53
N PRO A 324 14.07 21.17 1.34
CA PRO A 324 15.22 22.01 1.08
C PRO A 324 15.07 22.72 -0.27
N ALA A 325 15.04 24.06 -0.25
CA ALA A 325 15.26 24.84 -1.46
C ALA A 325 16.72 24.62 -1.94
N PRO A 326 16.99 24.68 -3.26
CA PRO A 326 18.36 24.59 -3.76
C PRO A 326 19.26 25.64 -3.07
N GLY A 327 20.26 25.19 -2.31
CA GLY A 327 21.24 26.06 -1.63
C GLY A 327 20.95 26.47 -0.18
N TYR A 328 19.88 25.96 0.47
CA TYR A 328 19.55 26.27 1.87
C TYR A 328 20.44 25.52 2.88
N ARG A 329 20.89 26.19 3.97
CA ARG A 329 21.66 25.61 5.10
C ARG A 329 20.81 25.57 6.36
N ARG A 330 20.78 24.42 7.06
CA ARG A 330 20.06 24.22 8.33
C ARG A 330 21.03 24.14 9.52
N PRO A 331 20.57 24.29 10.77
CA PRO A 331 21.40 24.15 11.97
C PRO A 331 21.97 22.73 12.13
N GLU A 332 23.11 22.62 12.81
CA GLU A 332 23.97 21.44 12.93
C GLU A 332 23.28 20.23 13.60
N LEU A 333 23.21 19.07 12.91
CA LEU A 333 23.01 17.78 13.56
C LEU A 333 24.35 17.34 14.15
N VAL A 334 24.35 17.00 15.43
CA VAL A 334 25.56 16.70 16.21
C VAL A 334 26.12 15.29 15.91
N THR A 335 25.33 14.40 15.29
CA THR A 335 25.69 12.97 15.20
C THR A 335 25.97 12.52 13.76
N PRO A 336 27.17 11.99 13.45
CA PRO A 336 27.48 11.46 12.12
C PRO A 336 26.65 10.21 11.78
N PRO A 337 26.39 9.93 10.48
CA PRO A 337 25.69 8.72 10.07
C PRO A 337 26.51 7.49 10.45
N ARG A 338 25.82 6.46 10.95
CA ARG A 338 26.46 5.22 11.41
C ARG A 338 26.57 4.23 10.25
N PRO A 339 27.53 3.28 10.32
CA PRO A 339 27.48 2.09 9.47
C PRO A 339 26.08 1.44 9.51
N GLY A 340 25.53 1.11 8.34
CA GLY A 340 24.18 0.58 8.17
C GLY A 340 23.08 1.64 7.92
N THR A 341 23.40 2.94 8.02
CA THR A 341 22.47 4.02 7.66
C THR A 341 22.27 4.08 6.15
N LEU A 342 21.00 4.16 5.71
CA LEU A 342 20.65 4.42 4.32
C LEU A 342 20.72 5.93 4.07
N VAL A 343 21.37 6.36 2.99
CA VAL A 343 21.54 7.78 2.66
C VAL A 343 21.30 8.03 1.18
N THR A 344 20.89 9.25 0.84
CA THR A 344 20.91 9.74 -0.53
C THR A 344 22.22 10.49 -0.79
N ALA A 345 23.08 9.90 -1.63
CA ALA A 345 24.34 10.50 -2.08
C ALA A 345 24.17 11.13 -3.46
N TYR A 346 24.83 12.25 -3.70
CA TYR A 346 24.87 12.92 -4.99
C TYR A 346 26.28 12.88 -5.53
N VAL A 347 26.41 12.38 -6.75
CA VAL A 347 27.71 12.21 -7.39
C VAL A 347 28.24 13.58 -7.81
N THR A 348 29.45 13.92 -7.39
CA THR A 348 30.10 15.20 -7.74
C THR A 348 31.20 15.03 -8.78
N GLY A 349 31.78 13.82 -8.86
CA GLY A 349 32.88 13.53 -9.77
C GLY A 349 33.28 12.05 -9.72
N GLY A 350 34.35 11.72 -10.44
CA GLY A 350 34.88 10.37 -10.46
C GLY A 350 36.37 10.33 -10.75
N ARG A 351 37.05 9.39 -10.12
CA ARG A 351 38.45 9.01 -10.37
C ARG A 351 38.51 7.59 -10.94
N PRO A 352 39.68 7.09 -11.40
CA PRO A 352 39.79 5.73 -11.95
C PRO A 352 39.43 4.60 -10.98
N ASP A 353 39.44 4.86 -9.67
CA ASP A 353 39.25 3.89 -8.60
C ASP A 353 37.95 4.11 -7.79
N ARG A 354 37.32 5.29 -7.88
CA ARG A 354 36.14 5.66 -7.08
C ARG A 354 35.27 6.73 -7.72
N PHE A 355 34.04 6.84 -7.25
CA PHE A 355 33.15 7.98 -7.44
C PHE A 355 33.23 8.89 -6.22
N GLU A 356 33.34 10.19 -6.47
CA GLU A 356 33.28 11.22 -5.44
C GLU A 356 31.83 11.65 -5.32
N CYS A 357 31.34 11.70 -4.09
CA CYS A 357 29.96 11.99 -3.77
C CYS A 357 29.89 12.98 -2.61
N VAL A 358 28.73 13.60 -2.48
CA VAL A 358 28.33 14.29 -1.26
C VAL A 358 27.06 13.67 -0.74
N ILE A 359 27.00 13.40 0.56
CA ILE A 359 25.73 13.14 1.22
C ILE A 359 25.27 14.44 1.85
N TYR A 360 24.01 14.77 1.66
CA TYR A 360 23.39 15.86 2.38
C TYR A 360 22.74 15.22 3.60
N ASP A 361 23.36 15.42 4.75
CA ASP A 361 22.76 15.02 6.01
C ASP A 361 21.45 15.82 6.16
N ALA A 362 20.33 15.11 6.27
CA ALA A 362 19.00 15.68 6.06
C ALA A 362 18.72 16.87 6.99
N GLY A 363 19.33 16.92 8.18
CA GLY A 363 19.17 18.05 9.09
C GLY A 363 20.18 19.19 8.93
N ILE A 364 21.28 19.03 8.18
CA ILE A 364 22.41 19.99 8.20
C ILE A 364 22.47 20.85 6.92
N GLY A 365 22.17 20.29 5.75
CA GLY A 365 22.42 20.98 4.47
C GLY A 365 23.90 21.30 4.19
N HIS A 366 24.85 20.84 5.03
CA HIS A 366 26.27 20.84 4.72
C HIS A 366 26.62 19.55 3.96
N PRO A 367 27.23 19.66 2.77
CA PRO A 367 27.68 18.48 2.04
C PRO A 367 28.78 17.81 2.84
N ARG A 368 28.59 16.52 3.14
CA ARG A 368 29.64 15.69 3.71
C ARG A 368 30.27 14.88 2.59
N GLU A 369 31.59 14.90 2.50
CA GLU A 369 32.33 14.13 1.51
C GLU A 369 32.04 12.63 1.69
N ALA A 370 31.76 11.96 0.58
CA ALA A 370 31.52 10.54 0.55
C ALA A 370 32.15 9.92 -0.69
N VAL A 371 32.49 8.63 -0.61
CA VAL A 371 33.10 7.90 -1.72
C VAL A 371 32.43 6.55 -1.94
N ILE A 372 32.22 6.20 -3.21
CA ILE A 372 31.82 4.85 -3.65
C ILE A 372 32.99 4.27 -4.45
N TRP A 373 33.56 3.15 -4.00
CA TRP A 373 34.70 2.54 -4.69
C TRP A 373 34.25 1.80 -5.95
N ARG A 374 35.02 1.90 -7.05
CA ARG A 374 34.71 1.18 -8.29
C ARG A 374 34.83 -0.34 -8.17
N PRO A 375 35.74 -0.92 -7.36
CA PRO A 375 35.66 -2.34 -6.99
C PRO A 375 34.28 -2.76 -6.45
N ASP A 376 33.61 -1.90 -5.68
CA ASP A 376 32.25 -2.18 -5.19
C ASP A 376 31.26 -2.30 -6.36
N THR A 377 31.52 -1.61 -7.48
CA THR A 377 30.74 -1.70 -8.74
C THR A 377 31.18 -2.83 -9.67
N ALA A 378 32.35 -3.46 -9.44
CA ALA A 378 32.87 -4.52 -10.30
C ALA A 378 32.06 -5.82 -10.20
N ASN A 379 31.31 -6.01 -9.11
CA ASN A 379 30.41 -7.13 -8.90
C ASN A 379 29.07 -7.02 -9.64
N LEU A 380 28.87 -5.93 -10.40
CA LEU A 380 27.71 -5.74 -11.27
C LEU A 380 27.86 -6.58 -12.56
N PRO A 381 26.77 -7.14 -13.10
CA PRO A 381 26.83 -8.07 -14.23
C PRO A 381 27.37 -7.44 -15.53
N PRO A 382 27.96 -8.24 -16.44
CA PRO A 382 28.36 -7.78 -17.78
C PRO A 382 27.15 -7.21 -18.55
N GLY A 383 27.33 -6.07 -19.24
CA GLY A 383 26.22 -5.29 -19.82
C GLY A 383 25.62 -4.24 -18.87
N VAL A 384 25.88 -4.37 -17.56
CA VAL A 384 25.94 -3.27 -16.57
C VAL A 384 27.40 -2.78 -16.44
N ALA A 385 28.27 -3.17 -17.39
CA ALA A 385 29.67 -2.78 -17.47
C ALA A 385 29.78 -1.27 -17.59
N GLY A 386 30.25 -0.65 -16.50
CA GLY A 386 30.27 0.78 -16.30
C GLY A 386 28.92 1.30 -15.81
N VAL A 387 28.61 1.14 -14.51
CA VAL A 387 27.75 2.15 -13.88
C VAL A 387 28.58 3.43 -13.88
N GLU A 388 28.45 4.18 -14.96
CA GLU A 388 28.95 5.53 -15.04
C GLU A 388 27.95 6.37 -14.25
N LEU A 389 28.23 6.50 -12.95
CA LEU A 389 27.58 7.50 -12.13
C LEU A 389 28.05 8.86 -12.65
N LEU A 390 27.13 9.64 -13.20
CA LEU A 390 27.43 10.95 -13.75
C LEU A 390 27.31 12.00 -12.65
N PRO A 391 28.12 13.08 -12.70
CA PRO A 391 27.93 14.23 -11.82
C PRO A 391 26.46 14.71 -11.86
N GLY A 392 25.88 14.88 -10.67
CA GLY A 392 24.48 15.24 -10.47
C GLY A 392 23.53 14.06 -10.23
N ASP A 393 23.96 12.81 -10.49
CA ASP A 393 23.13 11.65 -10.21
C ASP A 393 22.90 11.48 -8.69
N GLY A 394 21.63 11.30 -8.31
CA GLY A 394 21.24 10.89 -6.97
C GLY A 394 21.28 9.37 -6.84
N VAL A 395 21.92 8.88 -5.78
CA VAL A 395 22.18 7.46 -5.55
C VAL A 395 21.77 7.11 -4.13
N THR A 396 20.91 6.12 -3.96
CA THR A 396 20.66 5.55 -2.64
C THR A 396 21.80 4.59 -2.30
N ALA A 397 22.48 4.82 -1.19
CA ALA A 397 23.63 4.03 -0.77
C ALA A 397 23.57 3.71 0.73
N LEU A 398 24.27 2.64 1.11
CA LEU A 398 24.47 2.25 2.50
C LEU A 398 25.79 2.83 2.99
N VAL A 399 25.79 3.49 4.14
CA VAL A 399 27.02 3.89 4.83
C VAL A 399 27.68 2.62 5.36
N THR A 400 28.88 2.30 4.88
CA THR A 400 29.66 1.14 5.36
C THR A 400 30.63 1.56 6.45
N GLU A 401 31.26 2.72 6.30
CA GLU A 401 32.23 3.25 7.24
C GLU A 401 32.11 4.77 7.34
N PHE A 402 32.43 5.30 8.53
CA PHE A 402 32.56 6.73 8.78
C PHE A 402 33.98 7.04 9.26
N HIS A 403 34.65 7.96 8.58
CA HIS A 403 35.97 8.45 8.97
C HIS A 403 35.81 9.81 9.64
N GLN A 404 36.22 9.91 10.91
CA GLN A 404 36.23 11.18 11.61
C GLN A 404 37.15 12.18 10.93
N GLY A 405 36.67 13.42 10.80
CA GLY A 405 37.46 14.53 10.26
C GLY A 405 38.42 15.08 11.31
N THR A 406 39.42 15.83 10.85
CA THR A 406 40.30 16.64 11.72
C THR A 406 39.57 17.89 12.20
N PRO A 407 40.02 18.57 13.29
CA PRO A 407 39.44 19.85 13.71
C PRO A 407 39.33 20.85 12.55
N GLY A 408 38.12 21.37 12.30
CA GLY A 408 37.84 22.28 11.18
C GLY A 408 37.53 21.62 9.82
N ARG A 409 37.49 20.28 9.73
CA ARG A 409 37.05 19.53 8.54
C ARG A 409 35.95 18.53 8.89
N ALA A 410 34.91 18.46 8.06
CA ALA A 410 33.87 17.44 8.20
C ALA A 410 34.46 16.05 7.94
N GLY A 411 34.08 15.05 8.75
CA GLY A 411 34.43 13.64 8.49
C GLY A 411 33.77 13.12 7.21
N SER A 412 34.32 12.06 6.62
CA SER A 412 33.87 11.49 5.34
C SER A 412 33.24 10.11 5.49
N CYS A 413 32.42 9.71 4.52
CA CYS A 413 31.73 8.41 4.53
C CYS A 413 32.20 7.50 3.40
N ARG A 414 32.38 6.21 3.69
CA ARG A 414 32.43 5.16 2.67
C ARG A 414 31.02 4.65 2.43
N LEU A 415 30.65 4.57 1.16
CA LEU A 415 29.31 4.17 0.73
C LEU A 415 29.38 2.91 -0.13
N SER A 416 28.36 2.07 -0.02
CA SER A 416 28.16 0.92 -0.92
C SER A 416 26.77 0.93 -1.54
N ILE A 417 26.71 0.57 -2.82
CA ILE A 417 25.47 0.36 -3.57
C ILE A 417 25.20 -1.12 -3.85
N THR A 418 26.09 -2.01 -3.41
CA THR A 418 26.08 -3.44 -3.73
C THR A 418 25.83 -4.35 -2.52
N GLU A 419 25.87 -3.82 -1.29
CA GLU A 419 25.57 -4.60 -0.09
C GLU A 419 24.15 -5.19 -0.08
N PRO A 420 23.94 -6.47 0.27
CA PRO A 420 22.60 -7.06 0.44
C PRO A 420 21.71 -6.26 1.39
N GLU A 421 22.30 -5.68 2.43
CA GLU A 421 21.60 -4.84 3.42
C GLU A 421 20.88 -3.64 2.79
N LEU A 422 21.40 -3.11 1.67
CA LEU A 422 20.75 -2.00 0.97
C LEU A 422 19.31 -2.34 0.56
N ALA A 423 19.08 -3.56 0.05
CA ALA A 423 17.76 -4.01 -0.36
C ALA A 423 16.83 -4.22 0.84
N VAL A 424 17.36 -4.74 1.95
CA VAL A 424 16.63 -4.89 3.22
C VAL A 424 16.14 -3.54 3.74
N ARG A 425 17.03 -2.55 3.75
CA ARG A 425 16.75 -1.19 4.25
C ARG A 425 15.80 -0.45 3.32
N ALA A 426 15.94 -0.63 2.00
CA ALA A 426 15.00 -0.10 1.02
C ALA A 426 13.59 -0.69 1.17
N LEU A 427 13.46 -1.99 1.49
CA LEU A 427 12.16 -2.60 1.80
C LEU A 427 11.59 -2.07 3.11
N ALA A 428 12.39 -2.07 4.18
CA ALA A 428 11.96 -1.60 5.50
C ALA A 428 11.43 -0.15 5.47
N THR A 429 11.95 0.66 4.55
CA THR A 429 11.47 2.02 4.29
C THR A 429 9.99 2.11 3.90
N GLN A 430 9.49 1.11 3.19
CA GLN A 430 8.13 1.10 2.66
C GLN A 430 7.18 0.24 3.50
N VAL A 431 7.73 -0.56 4.42
CA VAL A 431 7.01 -1.59 5.17
C VAL A 431 7.23 -1.36 6.68
N PRO A 432 6.37 -0.57 7.34
CA PRO A 432 6.48 -0.29 8.77
C PRO A 432 6.55 -1.55 9.64
N GLU A 433 5.88 -2.61 9.19
CA GLU A 433 5.85 -3.92 9.85
C GLU A 433 7.24 -4.58 9.91
N VAL A 434 8.19 -4.19 9.05
CA VAL A 434 9.59 -4.64 9.14
C VAL A 434 10.36 -3.83 10.21
N ILE A 435 10.04 -2.55 10.38
CA ILE A 435 10.68 -1.66 11.36
C ILE A 435 10.23 -2.00 12.78
N ASP A 436 8.93 -2.26 12.98
CA ASP A 436 8.36 -2.61 14.29
C ASP A 436 8.60 -4.06 14.71
N GLY A 437 9.14 -4.88 13.80
CA GLY A 437 9.49 -6.27 14.04
C GLY A 437 8.31 -7.25 13.91
N ALA A 438 7.14 -6.83 13.42
CA ALA A 438 6.02 -7.72 13.08
C ALA A 438 6.32 -8.64 11.89
N ILE A 439 7.26 -8.23 11.03
CA ILE A 439 7.85 -8.98 9.93
C ILE A 439 9.36 -8.96 10.07
N VAL A 440 10.00 -10.10 9.82
CA VAL A 440 11.46 -10.19 9.75
C VAL A 440 11.91 -10.58 8.35
N VAL A 441 13.00 -9.97 7.89
CA VAL A 441 13.73 -10.45 6.71
C VAL A 441 14.69 -11.53 7.18
N LYS A 442 14.42 -12.79 6.80
CA LYS A 442 15.18 -13.97 7.22
C LYS A 442 16.48 -14.10 6.45
N ASP A 443 16.38 -14.07 5.12
CA ASP A 443 17.51 -14.29 4.23
C ASP A 443 17.44 -13.33 3.03
N VAL A 444 18.61 -13.07 2.43
CA VAL A 444 18.76 -12.19 1.28
C VAL A 444 19.72 -12.84 0.28
N ALA A 445 19.26 -13.02 -0.95
CA ALA A 445 20.11 -13.39 -2.07
C ALA A 445 20.09 -12.26 -3.09
N ARG A 446 21.21 -11.56 -3.25
CA ARG A 446 21.32 -10.36 -4.09
C ARG A 446 22.41 -10.50 -5.14
N LYS A 447 22.06 -10.22 -6.40
CA LYS A 447 22.99 -9.89 -7.48
C LYS A 447 22.75 -8.42 -7.85
N PRO A 448 23.56 -7.49 -7.29
CA PRO A 448 23.34 -6.06 -7.45
C PRO A 448 23.21 -5.65 -8.91
N GLY A 449 22.30 -4.74 -9.20
CA GLY A 449 22.04 -4.26 -10.56
C GLY A 449 21.19 -5.19 -11.43
N SER A 450 20.91 -6.44 -11.01
CA SER A 450 20.11 -7.41 -11.77
C SER A 450 18.89 -7.94 -11.03
N ARG A 451 19.09 -8.66 -9.92
CA ARG A 451 17.98 -9.30 -9.19
C ARG A 451 18.32 -9.54 -7.73
N THR A 452 17.33 -9.36 -6.87
CA THR A 452 17.40 -9.63 -5.43
C THR A 452 16.15 -10.36 -4.97
N LYS A 453 16.33 -11.45 -4.21
CA LYS A 453 15.28 -12.17 -3.49
C LYS A 453 15.42 -11.89 -1.99
N LEU A 454 14.33 -11.44 -1.37
CA LEU A 454 14.22 -11.20 0.07
C LEU A 454 13.22 -12.18 0.66
N ALA A 455 13.65 -13.01 1.60
CA ALA A 455 12.74 -13.89 2.32
C ALA A 455 12.20 -13.23 3.57
N VAL A 456 10.88 -13.21 3.71
CA VAL A 456 10.19 -12.58 4.84
C VAL A 456 9.32 -13.60 5.58
N ALA A 457 9.19 -13.39 6.89
CA ALA A 457 8.31 -14.17 7.75
C ALA A 457 7.59 -13.27 8.76
N PRO A 458 6.33 -13.57 9.11
CA PRO A 458 5.65 -12.88 10.19
C PRO A 458 6.17 -13.34 11.56
N THR A 459 6.15 -12.43 12.53
CA THR A 459 6.44 -12.73 13.96
C THR A 459 5.19 -12.75 14.82
N VAL A 460 4.05 -12.39 14.23
CA VAL A 460 2.74 -12.37 14.87
C VAL A 460 1.73 -13.19 14.06
N PRO A 461 0.74 -13.83 14.73
CA PRO A 461 -0.26 -14.63 14.03
C PRO A 461 -1.11 -13.82 13.06
N ARG A 462 -1.55 -14.46 11.97
CA ARG A 462 -2.53 -13.92 11.00
C ARG A 462 -2.05 -12.65 10.27
N LEU A 463 -0.74 -12.39 10.25
CA LEU A 463 -0.13 -11.36 9.42
C LEU A 463 0.39 -11.98 8.12
N ASP A 464 -0.08 -11.50 6.98
CA ASP A 464 0.49 -11.85 5.67
C ASP A 464 1.74 -10.99 5.43
N ALA A 465 2.92 -11.57 5.66
CA ALA A 465 4.18 -10.87 5.52
C ALA A 465 4.48 -10.47 4.07
N VAL A 466 4.17 -11.34 3.09
CA VAL A 466 4.40 -11.03 1.67
C VAL A 466 3.45 -9.94 1.22
N GLY A 467 2.14 -10.06 1.51
CA GLY A 467 1.16 -9.02 1.16
C GLY A 467 1.44 -7.68 1.84
N ALA A 468 1.92 -7.68 3.08
CA ALA A 468 2.36 -6.46 3.75
C ALA A 468 3.59 -5.83 3.09
N CYS A 469 4.53 -6.63 2.56
CA CYS A 469 5.70 -6.14 1.86
C CYS A 469 5.42 -5.66 0.43
N LEU A 470 4.49 -6.31 -0.29
CA LEU A 470 4.06 -5.88 -1.61
C LEU A 470 3.19 -4.62 -1.52
N GLY A 471 2.42 -4.47 -0.44
CA GLY A 471 1.27 -3.59 -0.38
C GLY A 471 0.03 -4.33 -0.88
N ALA A 472 -1.18 -3.91 -0.51
CA ALA A 472 -2.35 -4.58 -1.08
C ALA A 472 -2.41 -4.28 -2.57
N GLY A 473 -2.49 -5.34 -3.38
CA GLY A 473 -2.30 -5.17 -4.81
C GLY A 473 -1.89 -6.45 -5.54
N GLU A 474 -2.34 -6.58 -6.78
CA GLU A 474 -1.63 -7.09 -7.93
C GLU A 474 -0.61 -6.03 -8.34
N ASN A 475 -0.83 -4.75 -7.99
CA ASN A 475 0.17 -3.69 -8.00
C ASN A 475 0.96 -3.65 -6.67
N PRO A 476 2.22 -4.12 -6.65
CA PRO A 476 3.00 -4.19 -5.43
C PRO A 476 3.63 -2.82 -5.12
N TYR A 477 2.82 -1.80 -4.84
CA TYR A 477 3.29 -0.40 -4.76
C TYR A 477 4.40 -0.18 -3.70
N ARG A 478 4.39 -0.90 -2.57
CA ARG A 478 5.44 -0.81 -1.56
C ARG A 478 6.75 -1.40 -2.09
N LEU A 479 6.65 -2.55 -2.77
CA LEU A 479 7.77 -3.15 -3.47
C LEU A 479 8.27 -2.24 -4.61
N ALA A 480 7.37 -1.60 -5.36
CA ALA A 480 7.70 -0.69 -6.45
C ALA A 480 8.42 0.56 -5.93
N ALA A 481 8.00 1.10 -4.79
CA ALA A 481 8.68 2.21 -4.13
C ALA A 481 10.07 1.81 -3.60
N ALA A 482 10.19 0.64 -2.97
CA ALA A 482 11.48 0.09 -2.54
C ALA A 482 12.40 -0.16 -3.74
N HIS A 483 11.84 -0.69 -4.82
CA HIS A 483 12.51 -0.93 -6.10
C HIS A 483 12.97 0.37 -6.76
N LYS A 484 12.16 1.43 -6.73
CA LYS A 484 12.54 2.78 -7.21
C LYS A 484 13.68 3.36 -6.37
N LEU A 485 13.62 3.22 -5.05
CA LEU A 485 14.66 3.68 -4.14
C LEU A 485 15.99 2.96 -4.42
N LEU A 486 15.95 1.63 -4.54
CA LEU A 486 17.11 0.80 -4.89
C LEU A 486 17.72 1.16 -6.25
N ASN A 487 16.89 1.58 -7.21
CA ASN A 487 17.29 1.94 -8.56
C ASN A 487 17.36 3.45 -8.81
N ARG A 488 17.47 4.29 -7.78
CA ARG A 488 17.48 5.77 -7.92
C ARG A 488 18.50 6.26 -8.95
N HIS A 489 19.70 5.66 -8.94
CA HIS A 489 20.80 5.96 -9.87
C HIS A 489 20.53 5.55 -11.33
N LYS A 490 19.50 4.73 -11.59
CA LYS A 490 19.09 4.24 -12.91
C LYS A 490 17.81 4.89 -13.43
N ILE A 491 17.31 5.95 -12.78
CA ILE A 491 16.02 6.55 -13.18
C ILE A 491 16.03 7.11 -14.61
N ARG A 492 17.21 7.44 -15.14
CA ARG A 492 17.43 7.89 -16.53
C ARG A 492 17.63 6.74 -17.52
N ARG A 493 17.64 5.49 -17.05
CA ARG A 493 17.83 4.28 -17.85
C ARG A 493 16.48 3.57 -18.04
N PRO A 494 16.30 2.81 -19.14
CA PRO A 494 15.08 2.03 -19.33
C PRO A 494 14.80 1.10 -18.15
N ALA A 495 13.54 1.02 -17.71
CA ALA A 495 13.14 0.25 -16.53
C ALA A 495 13.51 -1.25 -16.58
N HIS A 496 13.67 -1.84 -17.78
CA HIS A 496 14.12 -3.22 -17.92
C HIS A 496 15.58 -3.46 -17.51
N THR A 497 16.36 -2.40 -17.29
CA THR A 497 17.75 -2.45 -16.79
C THR A 497 17.86 -2.33 -15.27
N TRP A 498 16.72 -2.17 -14.58
CA TRP A 498 16.66 -2.03 -13.14
C TRP A 498 16.87 -3.37 -12.45
N GLU A 499 17.48 -3.31 -11.26
CA GLU A 499 17.61 -4.47 -10.38
C GLU A 499 16.23 -4.91 -9.87
N LYS A 500 15.75 -6.07 -10.30
CA LYS A 500 14.45 -6.61 -9.89
C LYS A 500 14.48 -7.03 -8.41
N LEU A 501 13.51 -6.58 -7.62
CA LEU A 501 13.35 -6.97 -6.22
C LEU A 501 12.16 -7.93 -6.08
N GLU A 502 12.35 -9.07 -5.44
CA GLU A 502 11.33 -10.10 -5.24
C GLU A 502 11.19 -10.43 -3.74
N ILE A 503 9.95 -10.52 -3.27
CA ILE A 503 9.63 -10.89 -1.88
C ILE A 503 9.11 -12.32 -1.86
N ILE A 504 9.74 -13.14 -1.02
CA ILE A 504 9.51 -14.58 -0.91
C ILE A 504 9.03 -14.90 0.50
N MET A 505 8.05 -15.79 0.64
CA MET A 505 7.65 -16.30 1.94
C MET A 505 8.69 -17.31 2.43
N TYR A 506 9.27 -17.04 3.60
CA TYR A 506 10.17 -18.00 4.28
C TYR A 506 9.39 -19.23 4.75
N SER A 507 10.07 -20.37 4.80
CA SER A 507 9.60 -21.58 5.47
C SER A 507 10.78 -22.33 6.09
N SER A 508 10.56 -22.92 7.26
CA SER A 508 11.51 -23.85 7.87
C SER A 508 11.62 -25.18 7.11
N ASP A 509 10.59 -25.56 6.34
CA ASP A 509 10.66 -26.70 5.44
C ASP A 509 11.44 -26.33 4.16
N PRO A 510 12.64 -26.93 3.92
CA PRO A 510 13.49 -26.54 2.81
C PRO A 510 12.83 -26.72 1.44
N ARG A 511 11.94 -27.72 1.29
CA ARG A 511 11.22 -27.97 0.05
C ARG A 511 10.21 -26.85 -0.23
N THR A 512 9.39 -26.50 0.76
CA THR A 512 8.45 -25.36 0.67
C THR A 512 9.18 -24.05 0.43
N TYR A 513 10.29 -23.83 1.12
CA TYR A 513 11.08 -22.62 0.93
C TYR A 513 11.69 -22.54 -0.48
N LEU A 514 12.17 -23.67 -1.03
CA LEU A 514 12.63 -23.78 -2.40
C LEU A 514 11.54 -23.49 -3.43
N MET A 515 10.36 -24.08 -3.26
CA MET A 515 9.22 -23.80 -4.14
C MET A 515 8.88 -22.31 -4.14
N ASN A 516 8.88 -21.67 -2.96
CA ASN A 516 8.65 -20.23 -2.84
C ASN A 516 9.75 -19.41 -3.53
N ALA A 517 11.03 -19.79 -3.36
CA ALA A 517 12.17 -19.06 -3.90
C ALA A 517 12.29 -19.14 -5.43
N MET A 518 11.73 -20.19 -6.06
CA MET A 518 11.76 -20.39 -7.51
C MET A 518 10.84 -19.46 -8.30
N ARG A 519 9.97 -18.70 -7.63
CA ARG A 519 9.14 -17.66 -8.27
C ARG A 519 9.99 -16.77 -9.19
N PRO A 520 9.51 -16.42 -10.40
CA PRO A 520 8.15 -16.62 -10.91
C PRO A 520 7.85 -18.00 -11.49
N ALA A 521 8.82 -18.92 -11.55
CA ALA A 521 8.57 -20.27 -12.06
C ALA A 521 7.79 -21.11 -11.04
N GLU A 522 6.76 -21.79 -11.52
CA GLU A 522 5.95 -22.73 -10.76
C GLU A 522 6.65 -24.08 -10.74
N VAL A 523 6.86 -24.60 -9.55
CA VAL A 523 7.52 -25.89 -9.33
C VAL A 523 6.45 -26.98 -9.34
N VAL A 524 6.63 -27.98 -10.20
CA VAL A 524 5.76 -29.17 -10.26
C VAL A 524 6.21 -30.20 -9.23
N ASP A 525 7.51 -30.42 -9.13
CA ASP A 525 8.12 -31.30 -8.12
C ASP A 525 9.54 -30.85 -7.81
N ALA A 526 10.02 -31.19 -6.61
CA ALA A 526 11.36 -30.89 -6.16
C ALA A 526 11.88 -31.99 -5.24
N ARG A 527 13.14 -32.37 -5.45
CA ARG A 527 13.89 -33.29 -4.58
C ARG A 527 15.14 -32.61 -4.07
N ILE A 528 15.43 -32.81 -2.79
CA ILE A 528 16.55 -32.19 -2.09
C ILE A 528 17.35 -33.29 -1.39
N GLU A 529 18.64 -33.36 -1.66
CA GLU A 529 19.54 -34.31 -1.01
C GLU A 529 20.99 -33.77 -0.96
N ASN A 530 21.68 -33.96 0.17
CA ASN A 530 23.12 -33.66 0.33
C ASN A 530 23.56 -32.23 -0.07
N GLY A 531 22.68 -31.24 0.10
CA GLY A 531 22.94 -29.84 -0.25
C GLY A 531 22.65 -29.48 -1.72
N ASN A 532 22.12 -30.43 -2.49
CA ASN A 532 21.67 -30.24 -3.86
C ASN A 532 20.14 -30.34 -3.94
N ALA A 533 19.56 -29.67 -4.93
CA ALA A 533 18.15 -29.76 -5.26
C ALA A 533 17.95 -29.86 -6.77
N VAL A 534 17.07 -30.76 -7.19
CA VAL A 534 16.56 -30.81 -8.57
C VAL A 534 15.10 -30.39 -8.56
N VAL A 535 14.77 -29.41 -9.39
CA VAL A 535 13.45 -28.79 -9.45
C VAL A 535 12.85 -29.01 -10.83
N ALA A 536 11.72 -29.71 -10.90
CA ALA A 536 10.91 -29.85 -12.11
C ALA A 536 9.97 -28.66 -12.27
N VAL A 537 10.00 -28.03 -13.44
CA VAL A 537 9.08 -26.95 -13.82
C VAL A 537 8.36 -27.28 -15.13
N PRO A 538 7.19 -26.69 -15.41
CA PRO A 538 6.52 -26.89 -16.70
C PRO A 538 7.47 -26.55 -17.86
N PRO A 539 7.47 -27.32 -18.98
CA PRO A 539 8.39 -27.07 -20.10
C PRO A 539 8.35 -25.62 -20.62
N ALA A 540 7.16 -25.00 -20.61
CA ALA A 540 6.98 -23.59 -20.99
C ALA A 540 7.71 -22.60 -20.07
N GLN A 541 7.94 -22.97 -18.80
CA GLN A 541 8.60 -22.15 -17.80
C GLN A 541 10.06 -22.55 -17.56
N TYR A 542 10.58 -23.59 -18.23
CA TYR A 542 11.95 -24.09 -18.05
C TYR A 542 13.02 -22.99 -18.09
N ARG A 543 12.99 -22.17 -19.14
CA ARG A 543 13.90 -21.01 -19.27
C ARG A 543 13.69 -19.97 -18.16
N GLY A 544 12.45 -19.75 -17.74
CA GLY A 544 12.13 -18.83 -16.65
C GLY A 544 12.62 -19.33 -15.29
N GLY A 545 12.54 -20.64 -15.05
CA GLY A 545 13.04 -21.31 -13.85
C GLY A 545 14.55 -21.21 -13.72
N ILE A 546 15.29 -21.40 -14.82
CA ILE A 546 16.74 -21.18 -14.87
C ILE A 546 17.05 -19.68 -14.71
N GLY A 547 16.34 -18.83 -15.44
CA GLY A 547 16.61 -17.39 -15.51
C GLY A 547 17.77 -17.04 -16.44
N ASP A 548 17.93 -15.75 -16.73
CA ASP A 548 19.02 -15.27 -17.60
C ASP A 548 20.39 -15.60 -16.96
N GLY A 549 21.25 -16.29 -17.71
CA GLY A 549 22.53 -16.81 -17.21
C GLY A 549 22.45 -17.78 -16.02
N GLY A 550 21.27 -18.36 -15.70
CA GLY A 550 21.09 -19.22 -14.52
C GLY A 550 20.78 -18.47 -13.22
N LEU A 551 20.58 -17.15 -13.30
CA LEU A 551 20.49 -16.29 -12.12
C LEU A 551 19.31 -16.60 -11.19
N ASN A 552 18.18 -17.11 -11.72
CA ASN A 552 17.01 -17.39 -10.87
C ASN A 552 17.29 -18.59 -9.96
N ALA A 553 17.80 -19.68 -10.53
CA ALA A 553 18.19 -20.88 -9.79
C ALA A 553 19.36 -20.57 -8.82
N GLU A 554 20.35 -19.79 -9.25
CA GLU A 554 21.48 -19.37 -8.40
C GLU A 554 20.99 -18.59 -7.17
N LEU A 555 20.11 -17.59 -7.35
CA LEU A 555 19.60 -16.79 -6.24
C LEU A 555 18.68 -17.60 -5.33
N ALA A 556 17.85 -18.50 -5.88
CA ALA A 556 17.03 -19.41 -5.06
C ALA A 556 17.92 -20.33 -4.21
N GLY A 557 18.97 -20.92 -4.81
CA GLY A 557 19.95 -21.74 -4.11
C GLY A 557 20.69 -20.97 -3.02
N LYS A 558 21.20 -19.77 -3.31
CA LYS A 558 21.87 -18.91 -2.31
C LYS A 558 20.96 -18.54 -1.14
N LEU A 559 19.67 -18.34 -1.39
CA LEU A 559 18.70 -17.97 -0.35
C LEU A 559 18.50 -19.10 0.68
N ILE A 560 18.63 -20.35 0.25
CA ILE A 560 18.33 -21.55 1.06
C ILE A 560 19.62 -22.27 1.51
N GLY A 561 20.75 -22.00 0.85
CA GLY A 561 22.01 -22.70 1.06
C GLY A 561 22.11 -24.01 0.27
N LEU A 562 21.47 -24.10 -0.90
CA LEU A 562 21.45 -25.28 -1.78
C LEU A 562 22.06 -24.95 -3.14
N PHE A 563 22.56 -25.97 -3.83
CA PHE A 563 22.74 -25.90 -5.29
C PHE A 563 21.45 -26.34 -5.98
N VAL A 564 20.92 -25.54 -6.90
CA VAL A 564 19.63 -25.81 -7.57
C VAL A 564 19.84 -26.07 -9.06
N GLU A 565 19.49 -27.27 -9.51
CA GLU A 565 19.30 -27.61 -10.92
C GLU A 565 17.82 -27.56 -11.27
N VAL A 566 17.52 -27.01 -12.45
CA VAL A 566 16.16 -26.95 -12.99
C VAL A 566 16.06 -27.91 -14.14
N VAL A 567 15.02 -28.74 -14.16
CA VAL A 567 14.71 -29.70 -15.23
C VAL A 567 13.26 -29.53 -15.70
N PRO A 568 12.91 -29.96 -16.93
CA PRO A 568 11.52 -30.01 -17.36
C PRO A 568 10.72 -31.04 -16.55
N ALA A 569 9.41 -30.80 -16.38
CA ALA A 569 8.51 -31.76 -15.77
C ALA A 569 8.46 -33.09 -16.57
N GLY A 570 8.43 -34.22 -15.85
CA GLY A 570 8.50 -35.56 -16.42
C GLY A 570 9.92 -36.16 -16.45
N THR A 571 10.94 -35.40 -16.06
CA THR A 571 12.30 -35.89 -15.85
C THR A 571 12.42 -36.70 -14.55
N ASP A 572 13.25 -37.75 -14.56
CA ASP A 572 13.61 -38.52 -13.37
C ASP A 572 14.55 -37.69 -12.46
N LEU A 573 13.99 -37.21 -11.35
CA LEU A 573 14.70 -36.32 -10.42
C LEU A 573 15.80 -37.05 -9.64
N ASP A 574 15.61 -38.33 -9.34
CA ASP A 574 16.55 -39.11 -8.54
C ASP A 574 17.81 -39.43 -9.37
N ALA A 575 17.64 -39.68 -10.67
CA ALA A 575 18.77 -39.84 -11.60
C ALA A 575 19.63 -38.57 -11.70
N HIS A 576 18.99 -37.39 -11.79
CA HIS A 576 19.70 -36.10 -11.80
C HIS A 576 20.39 -35.82 -10.47
N LEU A 577 19.73 -36.10 -9.34
CA LEU A 577 20.35 -36.00 -8.01
C LEU A 577 21.58 -36.90 -7.86
N GLY A 578 21.52 -38.13 -8.38
CA GLY A 578 22.64 -39.06 -8.36
C GLY A 578 23.80 -38.65 -9.27
N ALA A 579 23.55 -37.85 -10.30
CA ALA A 579 24.54 -37.37 -11.26
C ALA A 579 25.23 -36.06 -10.85
N PHE A 580 24.87 -35.49 -9.70
CA PHE A 580 25.40 -34.21 -9.24
C PHE A 580 26.92 -34.23 -9.00
N VAL A 581 27.68 -33.68 -9.93
CA VAL A 581 29.10 -33.36 -9.74
C VAL A 581 29.18 -31.92 -9.25
N ARG A 582 29.56 -31.71 -7.98
CA ARG A 582 29.73 -30.36 -7.43
C ARG A 582 30.60 -29.50 -8.36
N PRO A 583 30.10 -28.39 -8.91
CA PRO A 583 31.01 -27.34 -9.35
C PRO A 583 31.77 -26.83 -8.11
N ARG A 584 33.02 -26.39 -8.29
CA ARG A 584 33.84 -25.88 -7.17
C ARG A 584 33.04 -24.83 -6.38
N PRO A 585 33.12 -24.82 -5.04
CA PRO A 585 32.44 -23.83 -4.22
C PRO A 585 32.86 -22.42 -4.64
N PHE A 586 31.89 -21.51 -4.64
CA PHE A 586 32.05 -20.09 -4.96
C PHE A 586 33.06 -19.39 -4.08
#